data_AF-A0A1G4I1C7-F1
#
_entry.id   AF-A0A1G4I1C7-F1
#
_cell.length_a   1.000
_cell.length_b   1.000
_cell.length_c   1.000
_cell.angle_alpha   90.00
_cell.angle_beta   90.00
_cell.angle_gamma   90.00
#
_symmetry.space_group_name_H-M   'P 1'
#
loop_
_entity.id
_entity.type
_entity.pdbx_description
1 polymer ?
#
loop_
_entity_poly.entity_id
_entity_poly.type
_entity_poly.pdbx_seq_one_letter_code
_entity_poly.pdbx_strand_id
1 'polypeptide(L)'
;MAKCTEHTNANQEANAELLQRVTSALASLLEEGHGSANARGYIGWTDSQAVAGDCTGDKTSGKGACAYYGLQGTKVNKPQWLTELEVAAAAAQKLATQKIAKQAKQADIKHLNRTLIDLLRQSIVNSKTAAANKQTPTSQAKQITDADCHNHKDNTTCKTP
;
A
#
# COMPACT_ATOMS: atom_id res chain seq x y z
N MET A 1 -20.12 17.02 33.64
CA MET A 1 -19.20 17.30 32.52
C MET A 1 -18.36 16.07 32.27
N ALA A 2 -18.36 15.52 31.05
CA ALA A 2 -17.48 14.43 30.69
C ALA A 2 -16.04 14.97 30.63
N LYS A 3 -15.11 14.37 31.39
CA LYS A 3 -13.68 14.75 31.41
C LYS A 3 -12.88 14.15 30.26
N CYS A 4 -13.47 13.23 29.50
CA CYS A 4 -12.82 12.65 28.32
C CYS A 4 -12.93 13.65 27.16
N THR A 5 -11.80 14.27 26.81
CA THR A 5 -11.68 15.19 25.66
C THR A 5 -11.15 14.48 24.41
N GLU A 6 -10.51 13.32 24.59
CA GLU A 6 -9.96 12.51 23.52
C GLU A 6 -11.07 11.79 22.76
N HIS A 7 -11.13 12.03 21.46
CA HIS A 7 -12.06 11.35 20.57
C HIS A 7 -11.38 11.10 19.23
N THR A 8 -11.59 9.91 18.68
CA THR A 8 -11.39 9.70 17.26
C THR A 8 -12.50 10.45 16.53
N ASN A 9 -12.15 11.34 15.60
CA ASN A 9 -13.14 12.06 14.80
C ASN A 9 -14.12 11.05 14.19
N ALA A 10 -15.44 11.23 14.39
CA ALA A 10 -16.47 10.30 13.92
C ALA A 10 -16.45 10.05 12.39
N ASN A 11 -15.74 10.91 11.64
CA ASN A 11 -15.56 10.84 10.19
C ASN A 11 -14.16 10.39 9.74
N GLN A 12 -13.28 9.99 10.66
CA GLN A 12 -12.00 9.36 10.36
C GLN A 12 -11.99 7.96 10.96
N GLU A 13 -11.76 6.95 10.12
CA GLU A 13 -11.44 5.61 10.60
C GLU A 13 -10.29 5.72 11.60
N ALA A 14 -10.44 5.11 12.77
CA ALA A 14 -9.36 5.04 13.74
C ALA A 14 -8.12 4.47 13.05
N ASN A 15 -7.00 5.20 13.12
CA ASN A 15 -5.74 4.75 12.55
C ASN A 15 -5.40 3.37 13.12
N ALA A 16 -5.04 2.42 12.25
CA ALA A 16 -4.59 1.08 12.64
C ALA A 16 -3.52 1.10 13.75
N GLU A 17 -2.60 2.07 13.68
CA GLU A 17 -1.56 2.25 14.70
C GLU A 17 -2.14 2.65 16.06
N LEU A 18 -3.14 3.54 16.08
CA LEU A 18 -3.81 3.97 17.31
C LEU A 18 -4.57 2.81 17.93
N LEU A 19 -5.36 2.07 17.13
CA LEU A 19 -6.08 0.89 17.61
C LEU A 19 -5.12 -0.14 18.19
N GLN A 20 -4.02 -0.43 17.49
CA GLN A 20 -3.01 -1.37 17.96
C GLN A 20 -2.37 -0.92 19.28
N ARG A 21 -2.03 0.37 19.40
CA ARG A 21 -1.43 0.94 20.60
C ARG A 21 -2.38 0.87 21.80
N VAL A 22 -3.62 1.30 21.64
CA VAL A 22 -4.64 1.29 22.71
C VAL A 22 -4.93 -0.14 23.16
N THR A 23 -5.11 -1.05 22.21
CA THR A 23 -5.38 -2.46 22.49
C THR A 23 -4.23 -3.11 23.25
N SER A 24 -2.99 -2.84 22.84
CA SER A 24 -1.79 -3.35 23.52
C SER A 24 -1.67 -2.77 24.93
N ALA A 25 -1.96 -1.47 25.12
CA ALA A 25 -1.95 -0.84 26.43
C ALA A 25 -2.99 -1.47 27.37
N LEU A 26 -4.21 -1.70 26.89
CA LEU A 26 -5.28 -2.33 27.69
C LEU A 26 -4.95 -3.79 28.03
N ALA A 27 -4.36 -4.53 27.09
CA ALA A 27 -3.88 -5.89 27.35
C ALA A 27 -2.74 -5.91 28.38
N SER A 28 -1.83 -4.94 28.34
CA SER A 28 -0.75 -4.82 29.33
C SER A 28 -1.29 -4.46 30.71
N LEU A 29 -2.28 -3.57 30.81
CA LEU A 29 -2.92 -3.24 32.11
C LEU A 29 -3.51 -4.48 32.77
N LEU A 30 -4.16 -5.35 31.99
CA LEU A 30 -4.68 -6.63 32.50
C LEU A 30 -3.60 -7.56 33.05
N GLU A 31 -2.39 -7.49 32.51
CA GLU A 31 -1.25 -8.30 32.95
C GLU A 31 -0.44 -7.63 34.07
N GLU A 32 -0.70 -6.35 34.35
CA GLU A 32 -0.10 -5.64 35.48
C GLU A 32 -0.57 -6.27 36.79
N GLY A 33 0.36 -6.42 37.72
CA GLY A 33 0.06 -7.02 39.00
C GLY A 33 -0.37 -5.98 40.04
N HIS A 34 -1.38 -6.33 40.82
CA HIS A 34 -2.03 -5.47 41.79
C HIS A 34 -1.83 -5.99 43.22
N GLY A 35 -1.68 -5.03 44.15
CA GLY A 35 -1.49 -5.31 45.57
C GLY A 35 -0.22 -6.10 45.89
N SER A 36 -0.07 -6.49 47.16
CA SER A 36 1.13 -7.20 47.64
C SER A 36 1.29 -8.61 47.05
N ALA A 37 0.21 -9.21 46.54
CA ALA A 37 0.22 -10.54 45.91
C ALA A 37 0.49 -10.50 44.39
N ASN A 38 0.70 -9.31 43.80
CA ASN A 38 0.92 -9.14 42.37
C ASN A 38 -0.20 -9.79 41.51
N ALA A 39 -1.45 -9.63 41.95
CA ALA A 39 -2.60 -10.26 41.31
C ALA A 39 -2.91 -9.60 39.96
N ARG A 40 -3.09 -10.40 38.91
CA ARG A 40 -3.37 -9.93 37.54
C ARG A 40 -4.85 -10.03 37.21
N GLY A 41 -5.27 -9.41 36.11
CA GLY A 41 -6.64 -9.42 35.60
C GLY A 41 -7.45 -8.19 35.99
N TYR A 42 -6.79 -7.14 36.46
CA TYR A 42 -7.41 -5.87 36.84
C TYR A 42 -7.18 -4.82 35.75
N ILE A 43 -8.18 -3.95 35.56
CA ILE A 43 -7.99 -2.65 34.90
C ILE A 43 -8.49 -1.59 35.88
N GLY A 44 -7.69 -0.56 36.13
CA GLY A 44 -8.02 0.53 37.04
C GLY A 44 -7.12 0.54 38.25
N TRP A 45 -7.62 0.98 39.39
CA TRP A 45 -6.82 1.13 40.60
C TRP A 45 -7.34 0.22 41.72
N THR A 46 -6.41 -0.36 42.47
CA THR A 46 -6.64 -1.05 43.75
C THR A 46 -5.66 -0.49 44.77
N ASP A 47 -6.03 -0.46 46.04
CA ASP A 47 -5.10 -0.06 47.11
C ASP A 47 -3.89 -0.99 47.17
N SER A 48 -2.71 -0.44 46.84
CA SER A 48 -1.46 -1.20 46.67
C SER A 48 -0.83 -1.66 47.98
N GLN A 49 -1.30 -1.17 49.14
CA GLN A 49 -0.73 -1.51 50.45
C GLN A 49 -1.23 -2.85 51.00
N ALA A 50 -2.25 -3.46 50.39
CA ALA A 50 -2.83 -4.74 50.80
C ALA A 50 -2.88 -5.74 49.64
N VAL A 51 -3.32 -6.97 49.91
CA VAL A 51 -3.65 -7.94 48.85
C VAL A 51 -4.78 -7.35 48.01
N ALA A 52 -4.69 -7.46 46.68
CA ALA A 52 -5.72 -6.96 45.78
C ALA A 52 -7.10 -7.53 46.16
N GLY A 53 -8.06 -6.64 46.38
CA GLY A 53 -9.42 -6.97 46.80
C GLY A 53 -10.45 -6.74 45.68
N ASP A 54 -11.70 -6.59 46.10
CA ASP A 54 -12.83 -6.41 45.19
C ASP A 54 -12.84 -5.02 44.52
N CYS A 55 -13.39 -4.99 43.31
CA CYS A 55 -13.62 -3.76 42.55
C CYS A 55 -14.93 -3.06 42.94
N THR A 56 -15.04 -2.62 44.19
CA THR A 56 -16.25 -1.95 44.72
C THR A 56 -16.20 -0.43 44.62
N GLY A 57 -15.05 0.15 44.27
CA GLY A 57 -14.81 1.60 44.33
C GLY A 57 -14.41 2.13 45.71
N ASP A 58 -14.40 1.29 46.75
CA ASP A 58 -13.88 1.65 48.08
C ASP A 58 -12.34 1.60 48.07
N LYS A 59 -11.70 2.44 48.88
CA LYS A 59 -10.24 2.58 49.01
C LYS A 59 -9.64 1.82 50.19
N THR A 60 -10.40 0.91 50.80
CA THR A 60 -9.97 0.19 52.01
C THR A 60 -9.66 -1.27 51.71
N SER A 61 -8.70 -1.84 52.45
CA SER A 61 -8.41 -3.28 52.45
C SER A 61 -8.11 -3.86 51.05
N GLY A 62 -7.33 -3.15 50.23
CA GLY A 62 -6.96 -3.64 48.89
C GLY A 62 -8.03 -3.47 47.81
N LYS A 63 -9.22 -2.96 48.17
CA LYS A 63 -10.29 -2.65 47.21
C LYS A 63 -9.94 -1.42 46.38
N GLY A 64 -10.68 -1.21 45.29
CA GLY A 64 -10.53 0.02 44.51
C GLY A 64 -11.53 0.18 43.38
N ALA A 65 -11.33 1.28 42.64
CA ALA A 65 -12.06 1.57 41.41
C ALA A 65 -11.40 0.84 40.24
N CYS A 66 -11.81 -0.41 40.05
CA CYS A 66 -11.28 -1.29 39.00
C CYS A 66 -12.39 -2.08 38.29
N ALA A 67 -12.00 -2.83 37.27
CA ALA A 67 -12.73 -3.96 36.73
C ALA A 67 -11.82 -5.20 36.87
N TYR A 68 -12.38 -6.30 37.36
CA TYR A 68 -11.66 -7.56 37.52
C TYR A 68 -12.22 -8.62 36.58
N TYR A 69 -11.36 -9.21 35.76
CA TYR A 69 -11.73 -10.24 34.78
C TYR A 69 -11.26 -11.63 35.18
N GLY A 70 -10.36 -11.74 36.16
CA GLY A 70 -9.87 -13.01 36.66
C GLY A 70 -8.81 -13.68 35.79
N LEU A 71 -8.45 -14.89 36.19
CA LEU A 71 -7.55 -15.78 35.45
C LEU A 71 -8.32 -17.00 34.94
N GLN A 72 -7.98 -17.47 33.75
CA GLN A 72 -8.32 -18.79 33.25
C GLN A 72 -7.06 -19.66 33.32
N GLY A 73 -6.92 -20.41 34.41
CA GLY A 73 -5.67 -21.10 34.74
C GLY A 73 -4.57 -20.10 35.07
N THR A 74 -3.48 -20.10 34.30
CA THR A 74 -2.34 -19.18 34.48
C THR A 74 -2.41 -17.92 33.61
N LYS A 75 -3.43 -17.80 32.76
CA LYS A 75 -3.60 -16.68 31.81
C LYS A 75 -4.67 -15.73 32.31
N VAL A 76 -4.49 -14.44 32.08
CA VAL A 76 -5.56 -13.47 32.34
C VAL A 76 -6.74 -13.75 31.43
N ASN A 77 -7.94 -13.78 32.02
CA ASN A 77 -9.17 -13.92 31.28
C ASN A 77 -9.44 -12.60 30.54
N LYS A 78 -9.31 -12.63 29.22
CA LYS A 78 -9.47 -11.45 28.38
C LYS A 78 -10.96 -11.18 28.14
N PRO A 79 -11.46 -9.95 28.39
CA PRO A 79 -12.84 -9.65 28.10
C PRO A 79 -13.13 -9.59 26.59
N GLN A 80 -14.34 -9.97 26.21
CA GLN A 80 -14.77 -10.03 24.81
C GLN A 80 -14.57 -8.70 24.06
N TRP A 81 -14.89 -7.57 24.70
CA TRP A 81 -14.73 -6.25 24.07
C TRP A 81 -13.28 -5.95 23.68
N LEU A 82 -12.29 -6.48 24.42
CA LEU A 82 -10.87 -6.30 24.11
C LEU A 82 -10.47 -7.21 22.94
N THR A 83 -11.02 -8.42 22.87
CA THR A 83 -10.86 -9.30 21.70
C THR A 83 -11.46 -8.68 20.44
N GLU A 84 -12.64 -8.07 20.52
CA GLU A 84 -13.25 -7.37 19.39
C GLU A 84 -12.40 -6.18 18.93
N LEU A 85 -11.79 -5.45 19.87
CA LEU A 85 -10.88 -4.36 19.56
C LEU A 85 -9.58 -4.84 18.87
N GLU A 86 -9.03 -5.99 19.28
CA GLU A 86 -7.89 -6.65 18.62
C GLU A 86 -8.21 -7.02 17.17
N VAL A 87 -9.40 -7.59 16.93
CA VAL A 87 -9.86 -7.93 15.59
C VAL A 87 -10.03 -6.68 14.73
N ALA A 88 -10.61 -5.61 15.29
CA ALA A 88 -10.75 -4.33 14.60
C ALA A 88 -9.39 -3.72 14.26
N ALA A 89 -8.41 -3.77 15.17
CA ALA A 89 -7.06 -3.28 14.93
C ALA A 89 -6.37 -4.05 13.78
N ALA A 90 -6.49 -5.38 13.77
CA ALA A 90 -5.94 -6.22 12.70
C ALA A 90 -6.62 -5.94 11.35
N ALA A 91 -7.94 -5.75 11.34
CA ALA A 91 -8.69 -5.40 10.13
C ALA A 91 -8.27 -4.03 9.58
N ALA A 92 -8.09 -3.03 10.44
CA ALA A 92 -7.62 -1.70 10.06
C ALA A 92 -6.21 -1.75 9.45
N GLN A 93 -5.30 -2.54 10.04
CA GLN A 93 -3.95 -2.73 9.50
C GLN A 93 -3.98 -3.38 8.10
N LYS A 94 -4.78 -4.43 7.94
CA LYS A 94 -4.97 -5.10 6.64
C LYS A 94 -5.50 -4.14 5.59
N LEU A 95 -6.48 -3.31 5.93
CA LEU A 95 -7.05 -2.30 5.03
C LEU A 95 -6.00 -1.27 4.61
N ALA A 96 -5.17 -0.78 5.55
CA ALA A 96 -4.09 0.15 5.26
C ALA A 96 -3.07 -0.45 4.26
N THR A 97 -2.64 -1.69 4.46
CA THR A 97 -1.74 -2.40 3.54
C THR A 97 -2.38 -2.58 2.16
N GLN A 98 -3.66 -2.96 2.10
CA GLN A 98 -4.39 -3.12 0.84
C GLN A 98 -4.50 -1.80 0.06
N LYS A 99 -4.71 -0.69 0.75
CA LYS A 99 -4.77 0.65 0.13
C LYS A 99 -3.45 1.02 -0.53
N ILE A 100 -2.32 0.79 0.15
CA ILE A 100 -0.98 1.04 -0.40
C ILE A 100 -0.74 0.14 -1.63
N ALA A 101 -1.05 -1.15 -1.53
CA ALA A 101 -0.91 -2.09 -2.65
C ALA A 101 -1.76 -1.67 -3.86
N LYS A 102 -3.01 -1.23 -3.64
CA LYS A 102 -3.89 -0.73 -4.70
C LYS A 102 -3.32 0.52 -5.37
N GLN A 103 -2.77 1.46 -4.60
CA GLN A 103 -2.13 2.66 -5.13
C GLN A 103 -0.89 2.32 -5.98
N ALA A 104 -0.05 1.39 -5.52
CA ALA A 104 1.09 0.90 -6.31
C ALA A 104 0.63 0.29 -7.64
N LYS A 105 -0.40 -0.58 -7.61
CA LYS A 105 -0.96 -1.16 -8.85
C LYS A 105 -1.54 -0.11 -9.79
N GLN A 106 -2.16 0.95 -9.27
CA GLN A 106 -2.63 2.06 -10.10
C GLN A 106 -1.47 2.83 -10.75
N ALA A 107 -0.36 3.03 -10.03
CA ALA A 107 0.85 3.64 -10.60
C ALA A 107 1.46 2.76 -11.70
N ASP A 108 1.55 1.45 -11.47
CA ASP A 108 2.03 0.47 -12.46
C ASP A 108 1.19 0.51 -13.73
N ILE A 109 -0.15 0.51 -13.62
CA ILE A 109 -1.06 0.59 -14.77
C ILE A 109 -0.82 1.88 -15.56
N LYS A 110 -0.66 3.02 -14.89
CA LYS A 110 -0.38 4.30 -15.55
C LYS A 110 0.97 4.27 -16.28
N HIS A 111 1.98 3.68 -15.67
CA HIS A 111 3.29 3.52 -16.30
C HIS A 111 3.19 2.62 -17.54
N LEU A 112 2.57 1.44 -17.42
CA LEU A 112 2.42 0.52 -18.54
C LEU A 112 1.66 1.14 -19.72
N ASN A 113 0.61 1.91 -19.43
CA ASN A 113 -0.13 2.65 -20.45
C ASN A 113 0.78 3.64 -21.20
N ARG A 114 1.57 4.44 -20.46
CA ARG A 114 2.51 5.39 -21.06
C ARG A 114 3.56 4.69 -21.92
N THR A 115 4.15 3.60 -21.42
CA THR A 115 5.12 2.78 -22.17
C THR A 115 4.53 2.22 -23.46
N LEU A 116 3.29 1.70 -23.42
CA LEU A 116 2.61 1.19 -24.60
C LEU A 116 2.37 2.30 -25.64
N ILE A 117 1.94 3.48 -25.20
CA ILE A 117 1.76 4.65 -26.09
C ILE A 117 3.10 5.04 -26.73
N ASP A 118 4.19 5.09 -25.96
CA ASP A 118 5.50 5.47 -26.47
C ASP A 118 6.07 4.42 -27.45
N LEU A 119 5.88 3.13 -27.17
CA LEU A 119 6.22 2.05 -28.10
C LEU A 119 5.42 2.13 -29.42
N LEU A 120 4.12 2.41 -29.34
CA LEU A 120 3.27 2.61 -30.52
C LEU A 120 3.70 3.83 -31.33
N ARG A 121 4.04 4.95 -30.67
CA ARG A 121 4.59 6.12 -31.37
C ARG A 121 5.90 5.78 -32.05
N GLN A 122 6.80 5.06 -31.37
CA GLN A 122 8.10 4.68 -31.92
C GLN A 122 7.96 3.72 -33.11
N SER A 123 7.02 2.76 -33.06
CA SER A 123 6.76 1.87 -34.21
C SER A 123 6.20 2.64 -35.42
N ILE A 124 5.30 3.62 -35.19
CA ILE A 124 4.77 4.49 -36.24
C ILE A 124 5.89 5.34 -36.87
N VAL A 125 6.79 5.91 -36.06
CA VAL A 125 7.93 6.68 -36.58
C VAL A 125 8.83 5.77 -37.41
N ASN A 126 9.28 4.63 -36.85
CA ASN A 126 10.20 3.71 -37.53
C ASN A 126 9.62 3.18 -38.86
N SER A 127 8.32 2.87 -38.90
CA SER A 127 7.65 2.42 -40.14
C SER A 127 7.60 3.52 -41.20
N LYS A 128 7.33 4.78 -40.81
CA LYS A 128 7.40 5.92 -41.74
C LYS A 128 8.82 6.15 -42.26
N THR A 129 9.85 6.05 -41.42
CA THR A 129 11.25 6.20 -41.86
C THR A 129 11.66 5.08 -42.80
N ALA A 130 11.25 3.84 -42.53
CA ALA A 130 11.49 2.70 -43.40
C ALA A 130 10.78 2.83 -44.76
N ALA A 131 9.57 3.39 -44.79
CA ALA A 131 8.84 3.66 -46.03
C ALA A 131 9.52 4.78 -46.86
N ALA A 132 9.97 5.85 -46.21
CA ALA A 132 10.72 6.92 -46.87
C ALA A 132 12.05 6.43 -47.45
N ASN A 133 12.77 5.55 -46.75
CA ASN A 133 14.03 4.97 -47.22
C ASN A 133 13.86 3.96 -48.37
N LYS A 134 12.65 3.42 -48.60
CA LYS A 134 12.34 2.57 -49.77
C LYS A 134 11.98 3.38 -51.02
N GLN A 135 11.77 4.69 -50.91
CA GLN A 135 11.35 5.54 -52.03
C GLN A 135 12.51 6.19 -52.79
N THR A 136 13.76 5.76 -52.60
CA THR A 136 14.87 6.20 -53.46
C THR A 136 15.38 5.09 -54.38
N PRO A 137 14.71 4.84 -55.51
CA PRO A 137 15.39 4.70 -56.78
C PRO A 137 15.46 6.10 -57.39
N THR A 138 16.59 6.77 -57.24
CA THR A 138 16.98 7.80 -58.20
C THR A 138 16.91 7.15 -59.57
N SER A 139 15.89 7.50 -60.35
CA SER A 139 15.85 7.25 -61.78
C SER A 139 16.98 8.09 -62.39
N GLN A 140 18.21 7.57 -62.34
CA GLN A 140 19.27 8.07 -63.20
C GLN A 140 18.84 7.70 -64.61
N ALA A 141 18.42 8.69 -65.37
CA ALA A 141 18.33 8.57 -66.81
C ALA A 141 19.66 7.99 -67.29
N LYS A 142 19.63 6.77 -67.87
CA LYS A 142 20.79 6.18 -68.53
C LYS A 142 21.25 7.17 -69.60
N GLN A 143 22.35 7.88 -69.34
CA GLN A 143 23.06 8.56 -70.42
C GLN A 143 23.62 7.47 -71.32
N ILE A 144 23.08 7.38 -72.53
CA ILE A 144 23.64 6.57 -73.60
C ILE A 144 25.04 7.14 -73.87
N THR A 145 26.05 6.30 -73.80
CA THR A 145 27.44 6.70 -74.07
C THR A 145 27.76 6.48 -75.55
N ASP A 146 28.70 7.24 -76.11
CA ASP A 146 29.09 7.11 -77.53
C ASP A 146 29.54 5.68 -77.90
N ALA A 147 30.04 4.91 -76.93
CA ALA A 147 30.39 3.50 -77.10
C ALA A 147 29.18 2.59 -77.39
N ASP A 148 27.98 2.96 -76.92
CA ASP A 148 26.75 2.20 -77.16
C ASP A 148 26.22 2.39 -78.60
N CYS A 149 26.48 3.56 -79.21
CA CYS A 149 26.11 3.83 -80.61
C CYS A 149 27.01 3.11 -81.62
N HIS A 150 28.27 2.80 -81.28
CA HIS A 150 29.20 2.13 -82.22
C HIS A 150 28.93 0.64 -82.44
N ASN A 151 28.18 -0.01 -81.54
CA ASN A 151 27.89 -1.44 -81.65
C ASN A 151 26.55 -1.76 -82.36
N HIS A 152 25.75 -0.76 -82.71
CA HIS A 152 24.46 -0.93 -83.38
C HIS A 152 24.39 -0.09 -84.65
N LYS A 153 24.73 -0.69 -85.80
CA LYS A 153 24.74 0.00 -87.11
C LYS A 153 23.38 0.50 -87.60
N ASP A 154 22.27 0.10 -86.97
CA ASP A 154 20.92 0.39 -87.45
C ASP A 154 20.07 1.25 -86.50
N ASN A 155 20.66 1.83 -85.44
CA ASN A 155 19.88 2.65 -84.52
C ASN A 155 19.74 4.10 -85.01
N THR A 156 18.57 4.45 -85.55
CA THR A 156 18.21 5.79 -86.05
C THR A 156 18.10 6.87 -84.96
N THR A 157 18.44 6.58 -83.70
CA THR A 157 18.45 7.56 -82.60
C THR A 157 19.84 8.13 -82.26
N CYS A 158 20.92 7.66 -82.88
CA CYS A 158 22.24 8.27 -82.74
C CYS A 158 22.35 9.48 -83.67
N LYS A 159 22.22 10.69 -83.12
CA LYS A 159 22.56 11.93 -83.84
C LYS A 159 23.99 12.34 -83.50
N THR A 160 24.88 12.30 -84.50
CA THR A 160 26.18 13.00 -84.45
C THR A 160 25.97 14.51 -84.56
N PRO A 161 26.85 15.34 -83.97
CA PRO A 161 26.72 16.80 -83.93
C PRO A 161 26.63 17.45 -85.32
#